data_AF-A0A6G0XJQ1-F1
#
_entry.id   AF-A0A6G0XJQ1-F1
#
_cell.length_a   1.000
_cell.length_b   1.000
_cell.length_c   1.000
_cell.angle_alpha   90.00
_cell.angle_beta   90.00
_cell.angle_gamma   90.00
#
_symmetry.space_group_name_H-M   'P 1'
#
loop_
_entity.id
_entity.type
_entity.pdbx_description
1 polymer ?
#
loop_
_entity_poly.entity_id
_entity_poly.type
_entity_poly.pdbx_seq_one_letter_code
_entity_poly.pdbx_strand_id
1 'polypeptide(L)'
;MAQTSPWSKEVVPVLGKAASTSSICQSCQLPIAQGHIRVGLIFHHMNGYIGLDWHHLACCETPEQLPFVEGYDLLTPQDQDVIRALATTTSS
;
A
#
# COMPACT_ATOMS: atom_id res chain seq x y z
N MET A 1 -18.88 -15.87 -22.21
CA MET A 1 -18.13 -16.53 -21.12
C MET A 1 -17.48 -15.42 -20.32
N ALA A 2 -17.88 -15.22 -19.05
CA ALA A 2 -17.27 -14.19 -18.21
C ALA A 2 -15.84 -14.63 -17.91
N GLN A 3 -14.85 -13.83 -18.31
CA GLN A 3 -13.45 -14.05 -17.97
C GLN A 3 -13.31 -13.86 -16.47
N THR A 4 -13.35 -14.96 -15.71
CA THR A 4 -12.97 -14.95 -14.29
C THR A 4 -11.48 -14.62 -14.26
N SER A 5 -11.15 -13.42 -13.77
CA SER A 5 -9.75 -13.01 -13.61
C SER A 5 -9.02 -14.08 -12.79
N PRO A 6 -7.80 -14.53 -13.19
CA PRO A 6 -7.05 -15.57 -12.47
C PRO A 6 -6.60 -15.20 -11.04
N TRP A 7 -6.84 -13.96 -10.63
CA TRP A 7 -6.47 -13.41 -9.34
C TRP A 7 -7.56 -13.72 -8.31
N SER A 8 -7.17 -14.18 -7.12
CA SER A 8 -8.12 -14.21 -5.99
C SER A 8 -8.49 -12.76 -5.65
N LYS A 9 -9.75 -12.56 -5.24
CA LYS A 9 -10.25 -11.22 -4.87
C LYS A 9 -9.64 -10.68 -3.56
N GLU A 10 -8.83 -11.48 -2.86
CA GLU A 10 -8.32 -11.13 -1.56
C GLU A 10 -7.02 -10.34 -1.72
N VAL A 11 -7.20 -9.02 -1.78
CA VAL A 11 -6.12 -8.04 -1.72
C VAL A 11 -5.85 -7.76 -0.24
N VAL A 12 -4.67 -8.13 0.24
CA VAL A 12 -4.26 -7.83 1.62
C VAL A 12 -3.35 -6.60 1.59
N PRO A 13 -3.81 -5.44 2.09
CA PRO A 13 -2.97 -4.26 2.18
C PRO A 13 -1.98 -4.40 3.36
N VAL A 14 -0.75 -3.94 3.16
CA VAL A 14 0.29 -3.90 4.18
C VAL A 14 1.03 -2.56 4.14
N LEU A 15 1.51 -2.09 5.28
CA LEU A 15 2.34 -0.89 5.42
C LEU A 15 3.79 -1.26 5.71
N GLY A 16 4.70 -0.45 5.19
CA GLY A 16 6.11 -0.55 5.54
C GLY A 16 6.94 0.60 4.99
N LYS A 17 8.19 0.69 5.46
CA LYS A 17 9.17 1.62 4.88
C LYS A 17 9.91 0.98 3.72
N ALA A 18 10.17 1.77 2.68
CA ALA A 18 10.98 1.33 1.56
C ALA A 18 12.41 1.06 2.01
N ALA A 19 12.85 -0.20 1.96
CA ALA A 19 14.23 -0.58 2.30
C ALA A 19 15.26 -0.07 1.28
N SER A 20 14.82 0.23 0.06
CA SER A 20 15.60 0.70 -1.08
C SER A 20 14.75 1.61 -1.97
N THR A 21 15.37 2.25 -2.96
CA THR A 21 14.71 3.06 -4.00
C THR A 21 14.17 2.24 -5.18
N SER A 22 14.21 0.91 -5.09
CA SER A 22 13.87 0.02 -6.22
C SER A 22 12.37 -0.22 -6.39
N SER A 23 11.53 0.18 -5.43
CA SER A 23 10.07 0.08 -5.57
C SER A 23 9.52 1.25 -6.37
N ILE A 24 8.73 0.94 -7.39
CA ILE A 24 7.99 1.91 -8.21
C ILE A 24 6.54 1.90 -7.76
N CYS A 25 5.94 3.09 -7.61
CA CYS A 25 4.52 3.20 -7.31
C CYS A 25 3.69 2.81 -8.53
N GLN A 26 2.76 1.86 -8.39
CA GLN A 26 1.95 1.40 -9.53
C GLN A 26 0.87 2.40 -9.97
N SER A 27 0.47 3.35 -9.12
CA SER A 27 -0.50 4.40 -9.45
C SER A 27 0.13 5.55 -10.26
N CYS A 28 1.25 6.12 -9.80
CA CYS A 28 1.88 7.27 -10.46
C CYS A 28 3.12 6.93 -11.32
N GLN A 29 3.57 5.66 -11.31
CA GLN A 29 4.74 5.17 -12.05
C GLN A 29 6.07 5.87 -11.70
N LEU A 30 6.15 6.50 -10.51
CA LEU A 30 7.37 7.14 -10.01
C LEU A 30 8.05 6.29 -8.92
N PRO A 31 9.39 6.40 -8.76
CA PRO A 31 10.11 5.73 -7.69
C PRO A 31 9.64 6.12 -6.29
N ILE A 32 9.66 5.15 -5.37
CA ILE A 32 9.45 5.37 -3.94
C ILE A 32 10.81 5.46 -3.28
N ALA A 33 11.10 6.61 -2.66
CA ALA A 33 12.38 6.86 -2.01
C ALA A 33 12.62 5.93 -0.81
N GLN A 34 13.87 5.55 -0.58
CA GLN A 34 14.26 4.76 0.59
C GLN A 34 13.87 5.48 1.89
N GLY A 35 13.37 4.73 2.86
CA GLY A 35 12.90 5.27 4.14
C GLY A 35 11.51 5.91 4.09
N HIS A 36 10.91 6.13 2.91
CA HIS A 36 9.53 6.59 2.83
C HIS A 36 8.56 5.45 3.11
N ILE A 37 7.42 5.79 3.71
CA ILE A 37 6.32 4.86 3.94
C ILE A 37 5.64 4.55 2.61
N ARG A 38 5.30 3.28 2.40
CA ARG A 38 4.59 2.78 1.23
C ARG A 38 3.52 1.76 1.62
N VAL A 39 2.50 1.65 0.79
CA VAL A 39 1.45 0.64 0.89
C VAL A 39 1.73 -0.47 -0.10
N GLY A 40 1.77 -1.71 0.38
CA GLY A 40 1.84 -2.92 -0.43
C GLY A 40 0.45 -3.52 -0.59
N LEU A 41 0.06 -3.91 -1.80
CA LEU A 41 -1.13 -4.70 -2.06
C LEU A 41 -0.69 -6.12 -2.43
N ILE A 42 -0.99 -7.09 -1.58
CA ILE A 42 -0.65 -8.49 -1.80
C ILE A 42 -1.81 -9.15 -2.54
N PHE A 43 -1.51 -9.77 -3.69
CA PHE A 43 -2.47 -10.51 -4.50
C PHE A 43 -2.11 -11.99 -4.50
N HIS A 44 -3.05 -12.86 -4.17
CA HIS A 44 -2.85 -14.30 -4.28
C HIS A 44 -3.40 -14.79 -5.62
N HIS A 45 -2.52 -15.32 -6.47
CA HIS A 45 -2.92 -15.99 -7.69
C HIS A 45 -3.44 -17.39 -7.37
N MET A 46 -4.48 -17.85 -8.06
CA MET A 46 -5.05 -19.18 -7.83
C MET A 46 -4.06 -20.34 -8.07
N ASN A 47 -2.99 -20.09 -8.82
CA ASN A 47 -1.90 -21.05 -9.05
C ASN A 47 -0.78 -21.00 -7.99
N GLY A 48 -0.98 -20.28 -6.87
CA GLY A 48 -0.03 -20.20 -5.76
C GLY A 48 1.05 -19.11 -5.87
N TYR A 49 1.01 -18.27 -6.90
CA TYR A 49 1.89 -17.09 -6.99
C TYR A 49 1.38 -15.95 -6.11
N ILE A 50 2.29 -15.16 -5.55
CA ILE A 50 1.97 -13.95 -4.80
C ILE A 50 2.49 -12.74 -5.58
N GLY A 51 1.59 -11.82 -5.92
CA GLY A 51 1.93 -10.50 -6.46
C GLY A 51 2.00 -9.47 -5.33
N LEU A 52 2.85 -8.46 -5.49
CA LEU A 52 2.96 -7.37 -4.54
C LEU A 52 3.15 -6.04 -5.28
N ASP A 53 2.15 -5.17 -5.19
CA ASP A 53 2.23 -3.83 -5.78
C ASP A 53 2.49 -2.79 -4.70
N TRP A 54 3.49 -1.95 -4.93
CA TRP A 54 3.82 -0.85 -4.04
C TRP A 54 3.18 0.46 -4.49
N HIS A 55 2.77 1.27 -3.53
CA HIS A 55 2.15 2.57 -3.74
C HIS A 55 2.68 3.61 -2.74
N HIS A 56 2.80 4.87 -3.15
CA HIS A 56 2.98 5.96 -2.19
C HIS A 56 1.72 6.12 -1.33
N LEU A 57 1.85 6.58 -0.09
CA LEU A 57 0.71 6.86 0.78
C LEU A 57 -0.29 7.83 0.13
N ALA A 58 0.20 8.89 -0.52
CA ALA A 58 -0.63 9.91 -1.16
C ALA A 58 -1.28 9.43 -2.47
N CYS A 59 -0.88 8.27 -3.00
CA CYS A 59 -1.47 7.68 -4.20
C CYS A 59 -2.57 6.66 -3.88
N CYS A 60 -2.90 6.48 -2.59
CA CYS A 60 -3.99 5.61 -2.16
C CYS A 60 -5.34 6.30 -2.35
N GLU A 61 -6.34 5.53 -2.80
CA GLU A 61 -7.71 6.03 -2.99
C GLU A 61 -8.46 6.22 -1.67
N THR A 62 -8.11 5.43 -0.64
CA THR A 62 -8.77 5.41 0.68
C THR A 62 -7.78 5.65 1.82
N PRO A 63 -7.18 6.85 1.92
CA PRO A 63 -6.18 7.16 2.95
C PRO A 63 -6.70 7.03 4.38
N GLU A 64 -8.01 7.17 4.60
CA GLU A 64 -8.69 6.98 5.87
C GLU A 64 -8.61 5.55 6.42
N GLN A 65 -8.35 4.57 5.55
CA GLN A 65 -8.20 3.17 5.94
C GLN A 65 -6.79 2.82 6.41
N LEU A 66 -5.79 3.64 6.07
CA LEU A 66 -4.37 3.38 6.35
C LEU A 66 -4.04 3.11 7.83
N PRO A 67 -4.66 3.78 8.83
CA PRO A 67 -4.43 3.46 10.25
C PRO A 67 -4.85 2.04 10.67
N PHE A 68 -5.66 1.35 9.86
CA PHE A 68 -6.16 0.00 10.14
C PHE A 68 -5.46 -1.08 9.31
N VAL A 69 -4.49 -0.69 8.48
CA VAL A 69 -3.74 -1.61 7.61
C VAL A 69 -2.65 -2.33 8.40
N GLU A 70 -2.45 -3.61 8.07
CA GLU A 70 -1.40 -4.43 8.70
C GLU A 70 -0.02 -3.77 8.56
N GLY A 71 0.78 -3.79 9.64
CA GLY A 71 2.08 -3.15 9.68
C GLY A 71 2.08 -1.68 10.13
N TYR A 72 0.91 -1.05 10.30
CA TYR A 72 0.81 0.30 10.88
C TYR A 72 1.44 0.39 12.27
N ASP A 73 1.16 -0.58 13.14
CA ASP A 73 1.68 -0.62 14.52
C ASP A 73 3.21 -0.84 14.59
N LEU A 74 3.83 -1.26 13.49
CA LEU A 74 5.28 -1.45 13.38
C LEU A 74 6.01 -0.18 12.93
N LEU A 75 5.28 0.86 12.53
CA LEU A 75 5.84 2.15 12.14
C LEU A 75 6.24 2.97 13.37
N THR A 76 7.11 3.96 13.16
CA THR A 76 7.47 4.88 14.25
C THR A 76 6.27 5.78 14.60
N PRO A 77 6.19 6.32 15.84
CA PRO A 77 5.10 7.23 16.21
C PRO A 77 4.95 8.41 15.24
N GLN A 78 6.07 8.94 14.75
CA GLN A 78 6.07 10.02 13.76
C GLN A 78 5.52 9.59 12.40
N ASP A 79 5.84 8.38 11.94
CA ASP A 79 5.27 7.83 10.71
C ASP A 79 3.75 7.64 10.85
N GLN A 80 3.29 7.19 12.02
CA GLN A 80 1.87 7.05 12.32
C GLN A 80 1.15 8.40 12.36
N ASP A 81 1.77 9.45 12.90
CA ASP A 81 1.23 10.82 12.87
C ASP A 81 1.04 11.32 11.45
N VAL A 82 2.00 11.06 10.55
CA VAL A 82 1.89 11.41 9.12
C VAL A 82 0.69 10.71 8.48
N ILE A 83 0.50 9.41 8.75
CA ILE A 83 -0.64 8.66 8.22
C ILE A 83 -1.97 9.20 8.76
N ARG A 84 -2.06 9.49 10.06
CA ARG A 84 -3.27 10.08 10.65
C ARG A 84 -3.60 11.44 10.05
N ALA A 85 -2.60 12.30 9.88
CA ALA A 85 -2.78 13.61 9.25
C ALA A 85 -3.29 13.47 7.81
N LEU A 86 -2.72 12.54 7.03
CA LEU A 86 -3.18 12.26 5.67
C LEU A 86 -4.64 11.80 5.65
N ALA A 87 -4.99 10.81 6.49
CA ALA A 87 -6.35 10.28 6.63
C ALA A 87 -7.38 11.36 6.95
N THR A 88 -7.01 12.40 7.71
CA THR A 88 -7.91 13.52 8.03
C THR A 88 -8.02 14.58 6.93
N THR A 89 -7.05 14.68 6.03
CA THR A 89 -6.95 15.78 5.06
C THR A 89 -7.84 15.58 3.83
N THR A 90 -8.20 14.33 3.50
CA THR A 90 -8.87 13.97 2.24
C THR A 90 -10.41 14.07 2.29
N SER A 91 -10.97 14.56 3.40
CA SER A 91 -12.42 14.66 3.65
C SER A 91 -13.12 15.89 3.03
N SER A 92 -12.63 16.44 1.91
CA SER A 92 -13.14 17.70 1.31
C SER A 92 -13.78 17.49 -0.06
#